data_AF-A0A5J5B6E1-F1
#
_entry.id   AF-A0A5J5B6E1-F1
#
_cell.length_a   1.000
_cell.length_b   1.000
_cell.length_c   1.000
_cell.angle_alpha   90.00
_cell.angle_beta   90.00
_cell.angle_gamma   90.00
#
_symmetry.space_group_name_H-M   'P 1'
#
loop_
_entity.id
_entity.type
_entity.pdbx_description
1 polymer ?
#
loop_
_entity_poly.entity_id
_entity_poly.type
_entity_poly.pdbx_seq_one_letter_code
_entity_poly.pdbx_strand_id
1 'polypeptide(L)'
;MDSSVAPAMIPYGNEDMETSTRRKPSKGGWKSAIFIIFVEVAERFAYYGVSGNLITYLTNVLDQPTATAAKNVNIWHGVSAIFPLFGALVADSYLGRFKTIVLSSIIYLTGLVLLTVSVSAIPLEHRRAAFFIALYILTVGEGGHKPCVQTFAADQFDEELAEEKKAKSSFFNWWYLGIVSGATMAILVVIYVQDYVGWDVGFGMLAGAVAVALGVFLIGSRTYRRQSPIGSPFTRVAQVFVAAARKWWISVTRDGLAVCYDDDEAGGTKANIQGRRTTLARTNPIPVRY
;
A
#
# COMPACT_ATOMS: atom_id res chain seq x y z
N MET A 1 16.39 -58.96 -53.26
CA MET A 1 15.19 -58.11 -53.49
C MET A 1 14.15 -58.55 -52.49
N ASP A 2 13.62 -57.57 -51.76
CA ASP A 2 12.53 -57.55 -50.80
C ASP A 2 12.69 -58.26 -49.44
N SER A 3 13.31 -57.49 -48.54
CA SER A 3 13.03 -57.42 -47.11
C SER A 3 11.60 -56.89 -46.84
N SER A 4 10.76 -57.68 -46.19
CA SER A 4 9.51 -57.20 -45.57
C SER A 4 9.58 -57.49 -44.07
N VAL A 5 10.02 -56.48 -43.32
CA VAL A 5 10.07 -56.44 -41.86
C VAL A 5 8.70 -56.00 -41.37
N ALA A 6 8.04 -56.81 -40.56
CA ALA A 6 6.82 -56.43 -39.86
C ALA A 6 7.13 -55.30 -38.85
N PRO A 7 6.35 -54.21 -38.78
CA PRO A 7 6.58 -53.18 -37.79
C PRO A 7 6.07 -53.67 -36.42
N ALA A 8 7.00 -53.90 -35.50
CA ALA A 8 6.71 -53.88 -34.07
C ALA A 8 6.69 -52.40 -33.61
N MET A 9 5.56 -51.91 -33.09
CA MET A 9 5.54 -50.63 -32.37
C MET A 9 4.47 -50.59 -31.26
N ILE A 10 4.97 -50.86 -30.06
CA ILE A 10 4.74 -50.25 -28.73
C ILE A 10 3.29 -49.98 -28.30
N PRO A 11 2.83 -50.58 -27.17
CA PRO A 11 1.55 -50.20 -26.58
C PRO A 11 1.60 -48.74 -26.12
N TYR A 12 0.57 -47.96 -26.47
CA TYR A 12 0.30 -46.65 -25.90
C TYR A 12 0.18 -46.81 -24.38
N GLY A 13 1.31 -46.63 -23.69
CA GLY A 13 1.32 -46.44 -22.24
C GLY A 13 0.72 -45.09 -21.94
N ASN A 14 -0.20 -45.06 -20.99
CA ASN A 14 -0.61 -43.82 -20.33
C ASN A 14 0.66 -43.11 -19.84
N GLU A 15 1.08 -42.07 -20.55
CA GLU A 15 1.88 -41.01 -19.95
C GLU A 15 0.93 -40.14 -19.12
N ASP A 16 0.36 -40.76 -18.09
CA ASP A 16 0.08 -40.07 -16.83
C ASP A 16 1.46 -39.73 -16.27
N MET A 17 2.12 -38.75 -16.90
CA MET A 17 3.26 -38.08 -16.34
C MET A 17 2.71 -37.35 -15.12
N GLU A 18 2.61 -38.08 -14.01
CA GLU A 18 2.82 -37.56 -12.67
C GLU A 18 4.20 -36.88 -12.67
N THR A 19 4.25 -35.72 -13.31
CA THR A 19 4.97 -34.61 -12.73
C THR A 19 4.25 -34.36 -11.41
N SER A 20 4.65 -35.13 -10.41
CA SER A 20 4.78 -34.65 -9.05
C SER A 20 5.76 -33.47 -9.09
N THR A 21 5.32 -32.37 -9.72
CA THR A 21 5.79 -31.04 -9.41
C THR A 21 5.55 -30.96 -7.92
N ARG A 22 6.61 -31.14 -7.15
CA ARG A 22 6.68 -30.92 -5.72
C ARG A 22 5.98 -29.60 -5.49
N ARG A 23 4.67 -29.62 -5.18
CA ARG A 23 3.84 -28.43 -5.05
C ARG A 23 4.52 -27.64 -3.96
N LYS A 24 5.26 -26.58 -4.35
CA LYS A 24 5.85 -25.66 -3.39
C LYS A 24 4.70 -25.26 -2.47
N PRO A 25 4.86 -25.27 -1.14
CA PRO A 25 3.78 -24.91 -0.24
C PRO A 25 3.21 -23.57 -0.72
N SER A 26 1.91 -23.54 -1.02
CA SER A 26 1.26 -22.34 -1.54
C SER A 26 1.45 -21.23 -0.52
N LYS A 27 2.13 -20.15 -0.94
CA LYS A 27 2.28 -18.94 -0.13
C LYS A 27 1.01 -18.11 -0.25
N GLY A 28 0.64 -17.45 0.85
CA GLY A 28 -0.61 -16.68 0.96
C GLY A 28 -1.70 -17.41 1.74
N GLY A 29 -2.95 -17.15 1.36
CA GLY A 29 -4.17 -17.67 1.98
C GLY A 29 -4.44 -17.15 3.39
N TRP A 30 -5.41 -17.78 4.06
CA TRP A 30 -5.88 -17.38 5.39
C TRP A 30 -4.80 -17.33 6.46
N LYS A 31 -3.82 -18.24 6.42
CA LYS A 31 -2.70 -18.24 7.37
C LYS A 31 -1.89 -16.95 7.30
N SER A 32 -1.74 -16.39 6.11
CA SER A 32 -1.07 -15.09 5.90
C SER A 32 -1.99 -13.93 6.25
N ALA A 33 -3.24 -14.02 5.80
CA ALA A 33 -4.23 -12.97 5.96
C ALA A 33 -4.53 -12.64 7.44
N ILE A 34 -4.50 -13.62 8.34
CA ILE A 34 -4.78 -13.41 9.77
C ILE A 34 -3.74 -12.53 10.45
N PHE A 35 -2.46 -12.67 10.09
CA PHE A 35 -1.39 -11.81 10.60
C PHE A 35 -1.57 -10.37 10.11
N ILE A 36 -2.03 -10.20 8.88
CA ILE A 36 -2.28 -8.87 8.29
C ILE A 36 -3.49 -8.19 8.95
N ILE A 37 -4.56 -8.94 9.26
CA ILE A 37 -5.69 -8.43 10.04
C ILE A 37 -5.21 -7.92 11.38
N PHE A 38 -4.39 -8.69 12.11
CA PHE A 38 -3.93 -8.29 13.44
C PHE A 38 -3.17 -6.96 13.41
N VAL A 39 -2.33 -6.76 12.40
CA VAL A 39 -1.61 -5.50 12.17
C VAL A 39 -2.55 -4.35 11.90
N GLU A 40 -3.52 -4.52 11.01
CA GLU A 40 -4.49 -3.47 10.72
C GLU A 40 -5.30 -3.12 11.97
N VAL A 41 -5.76 -4.12 12.74
CA VAL A 41 -6.53 -3.90 13.96
C VAL A 41 -5.73 -3.09 14.98
N ALA A 42 -4.47 -3.45 15.21
CA ALA A 42 -3.60 -2.75 16.14
C ALA A 42 -3.29 -1.32 15.68
N GLU A 43 -3.10 -1.11 14.37
CA GLU A 43 -2.85 0.21 13.81
C GLU A 43 -4.10 1.10 13.90
N ARG A 44 -5.30 0.57 13.60
CA ARG A 44 -6.56 1.30 13.80
C ARG A 44 -6.80 1.62 15.27
N PHE A 45 -6.52 0.68 16.17
CA PHE A 45 -6.58 0.89 17.61
C PHE A 45 -5.67 2.04 18.05
N ALA A 46 -4.42 2.08 17.57
CA ALA A 46 -3.50 3.17 17.86
C ALA A 46 -3.93 4.51 17.25
N TYR A 47 -4.37 4.53 15.99
CA TYR A 47 -4.83 5.74 15.33
C TYR A 47 -6.00 6.38 16.07
N TYR A 48 -7.04 5.60 16.38
CA TYR A 48 -8.20 6.11 17.11
C TYR A 48 -7.89 6.41 18.57
N GLY A 49 -6.91 5.74 19.19
CA GLY A 49 -6.46 6.05 20.55
C GLY A 49 -5.70 7.37 20.65
N VAL A 50 -4.92 7.74 19.63
CA VAL A 50 -4.32 9.08 19.55
C VAL A 50 -5.38 10.10 19.18
N SER A 51 -6.09 9.88 18.07
CA SER A 51 -7.06 10.82 17.51
C SER A 51 -8.21 11.14 18.46
N GLY A 52 -8.73 10.13 19.17
CA GLY A 52 -9.97 10.22 19.93
C GLY A 52 -9.88 11.19 21.11
N ASN A 53 -8.69 11.39 21.65
CA ASN A 53 -8.46 12.26 22.81
C ASN A 53 -7.41 13.35 22.58
N LEU A 54 -6.96 13.53 21.33
CA LEU A 54 -5.91 14.49 20.99
C LEU A 54 -6.30 15.93 21.38
N ILE A 55 -7.56 16.31 21.16
CA ILE A 55 -8.03 17.66 21.49
C ILE A 55 -7.92 17.94 23.00
N THR A 56 -8.34 16.98 23.83
CA THR A 56 -8.27 17.04 25.29
C THR A 56 -6.83 17.18 25.77
N TYR A 57 -5.89 16.45 25.16
CA TYR A 57 -4.48 16.60 25.48
C TYR A 57 -3.98 18.02 25.18
N LEU A 58 -4.31 18.54 24.00
CA LEU A 58 -3.87 19.87 23.58
C LEU A 58 -4.47 20.98 24.45
N THR A 59 -5.72 20.84 24.90
CA THR A 59 -6.37 21.84 25.76
C THR A 59 -5.95 21.71 27.22
N ASN A 60 -6.00 20.51 27.79
CA ASN A 60 -5.87 20.32 29.23
C ASN A 60 -4.41 20.17 29.68
N VAL A 61 -3.52 19.67 28.82
CA VAL A 61 -2.10 19.43 29.17
C VAL A 61 -1.17 20.46 28.55
N LEU A 62 -1.39 20.82 27.28
CA LEU A 62 -0.58 21.83 26.59
C LEU A 62 -1.15 23.26 26.68
N ASP A 63 -2.23 23.44 27.44
CA ASP A 63 -2.88 24.72 27.72
C ASP A 63 -3.20 25.55 26.46
N GLN A 64 -3.59 24.86 25.38
CA GLN A 64 -4.00 25.54 24.15
C GLN A 64 -5.46 26.01 24.26
N PRO A 65 -5.78 27.21 23.76
CA PRO A 65 -7.17 27.61 23.56
C PRO A 65 -7.89 26.60 22.65
N THR A 66 -9.14 26.25 22.96
CA THR A 66 -9.94 25.24 22.25
C THR A 66 -9.94 25.45 20.73
N ALA A 67 -10.02 26.70 20.26
CA ALA A 67 -9.97 27.03 18.85
C ALA A 67 -8.61 26.68 18.19
N THR A 68 -7.50 26.88 18.90
CA THR A 68 -6.15 26.52 18.42
C THR A 68 -5.95 25.01 18.45
N ALA A 69 -6.41 24.33 19.52
CA ALA A 69 -6.37 22.88 19.62
C ALA A 69 -7.15 22.22 18.47
N ALA A 70 -8.40 22.64 18.24
CA ALA A 70 -9.23 22.14 17.14
C ALA A 70 -8.59 22.37 15.76
N LYS A 71 -7.99 23.54 15.53
CA LYS A 71 -7.22 23.83 14.32
C LYS A 71 -6.07 22.84 14.13
N ASN A 72 -5.29 22.59 15.17
CA ASN A 72 -4.14 21.68 15.10
C ASN A 72 -4.59 20.23 14.84
N VAL A 73 -5.66 19.77 15.49
CA VAL A 73 -6.27 18.44 15.26
C VAL A 73 -6.75 18.31 13.81
N ASN A 74 -7.45 19.31 13.27
CA ASN A 74 -7.92 19.31 11.89
C ASN A 74 -6.77 19.31 10.88
N ILE A 75 -5.70 20.07 11.14
CA ILE A 75 -4.49 20.05 10.31
C ILE A 75 -3.87 18.64 10.35
N TRP A 76 -3.73 18.05 11.53
CA TRP A 76 -3.17 16.70 11.68
C TRP A 76 -4.00 15.65 10.92
N HIS A 77 -5.34 15.71 10.99
CA HIS A 77 -6.22 14.87 10.17
C HIS A 77 -6.01 15.08 8.67
N GLY A 78 -5.91 16.33 8.23
CA GLY A 78 -5.65 16.65 6.83
C GLY A 78 -4.32 16.08 6.34
N VAL A 79 -3.25 16.23 7.11
CA VAL A 79 -1.93 15.65 6.78
C VAL A 79 -2.01 14.12 6.74
N SER A 80 -2.71 13.50 7.70
CA SER A 80 -2.90 12.04 7.76
C SER A 80 -3.76 11.48 6.62
N ALA A 81 -4.60 12.29 5.99
CA ALA A 81 -5.34 11.94 4.79
C ALA A 81 -4.51 12.03 3.50
N ILE A 82 -3.53 12.94 3.45
CA ILE A 82 -2.68 13.18 2.26
C ILE A 82 -1.48 12.22 2.22
N PHE A 83 -0.88 11.93 3.37
CA PHE A 83 0.33 11.11 3.47
C PHE A 83 0.25 9.71 2.81
N PRO A 84 -0.91 9.03 2.79
CA PRO A 84 -1.12 7.82 2.00
C PRO A 84 -0.71 7.91 0.53
N LEU A 85 -0.87 9.07 -0.11
CA LEU A 85 -0.46 9.25 -1.50
C LEU A 85 1.07 9.12 -1.67
N PHE A 86 1.84 9.68 -0.74
CA PHE A 86 3.29 9.57 -0.72
C PHE A 86 3.73 8.14 -0.38
N GLY A 87 3.08 7.52 0.59
CA GLY A 87 3.33 6.12 0.97
C GLY A 87 3.14 5.14 -0.20
N ALA A 88 2.04 5.31 -0.94
CA ALA A 88 1.75 4.51 -2.13
C ALA A 88 2.80 4.70 -3.24
N LEU A 89 3.18 5.96 -3.52
CA LEU A 89 4.22 6.27 -4.51
C LEU A 89 5.52 5.55 -4.19
N VAL A 90 5.96 5.63 -2.92
CA VAL A 90 7.20 5.01 -2.44
C VAL A 90 7.14 3.48 -2.56
N ALA A 91 6.00 2.87 -2.20
CA ALA A 91 5.79 1.43 -2.32
C ALA A 91 5.81 0.94 -3.76
N ASP A 92 5.09 1.61 -4.64
CA ASP A 92 4.95 1.17 -6.03
C ASP A 92 6.21 1.44 -6.85
N SER A 93 6.99 2.46 -6.50
CA SER A 93 8.18 2.89 -7.27
C SER A 93 9.48 2.20 -6.84
N TYR A 94 9.71 2.00 -5.54
CA TYR A 94 11.06 1.67 -5.03
C TYR A 94 11.09 0.44 -4.14
N LEU A 95 10.23 0.37 -3.12
CA LEU A 95 10.38 -0.56 -2.00
C LEU A 95 9.56 -1.85 -2.14
N GLY A 96 8.42 -1.78 -2.82
CA GLY A 96 7.40 -2.82 -2.82
C GLY A 96 6.57 -2.82 -1.53
N ARG A 97 5.35 -3.36 -1.60
CA ARG A 97 4.33 -3.28 -0.53
C ARG A 97 4.86 -3.79 0.82
N PHE A 98 5.45 -5.00 0.86
CA PHE A 98 5.93 -5.59 2.12
C PHE A 98 6.99 -4.74 2.83
N LYS A 99 8.01 -4.25 2.09
CA LYS A 99 9.08 -3.45 2.71
C LYS A 99 8.56 -2.08 3.16
N THR A 100 7.65 -1.47 2.41
CA THR A 100 7.00 -0.22 2.82
C THR A 100 6.20 -0.42 4.09
N ILE A 101 5.40 -1.50 4.20
CA ILE A 101 4.64 -1.79 5.43
C ILE A 101 5.58 -1.88 6.64
N VAL A 102 6.66 -2.67 6.55
CA VAL A 102 7.62 -2.82 7.66
C VAL A 102 8.27 -1.49 8.03
N LEU A 103 8.77 -0.73 7.04
CA LEU A 103 9.40 0.57 7.28
C LEU A 103 8.41 1.56 7.91
N SER A 104 7.20 1.64 7.37
CA SER A 104 6.11 2.47 7.88
C SER A 104 5.70 2.11 9.29
N SER A 105 5.58 0.82 9.62
CA SER A 105 5.29 0.36 10.98
C SER A 105 6.40 0.72 11.96
N ILE A 106 7.68 0.68 11.55
CA ILE A 106 8.81 1.12 12.39
C ILE A 106 8.74 2.63 12.63
N ILE A 107 8.47 3.44 11.60
CA ILE A 107 8.32 4.90 11.73
C ILE A 107 7.11 5.22 12.62
N TYR A 108 5.99 4.53 12.42
CA TYR A 108 4.78 4.70 13.22
C TYR A 108 5.02 4.36 14.70
N LEU A 109 5.66 3.21 14.97
CA LEU A 109 6.07 2.82 16.32
C LEU A 109 7.02 3.84 16.95
N THR A 110 7.98 4.35 16.18
CA THR A 110 8.89 5.41 16.64
C THR A 110 8.11 6.67 17.02
N GLY A 111 7.12 7.08 16.23
CA GLY A 111 6.22 8.18 16.55
C GLY A 111 5.48 7.97 17.89
N LEU A 112 4.92 6.78 18.12
CA LEU A 112 4.23 6.45 19.38
C LEU A 112 5.17 6.42 20.60
N VAL A 113 6.38 5.88 20.42
CA VAL A 113 7.40 5.88 21.49
C VAL A 113 7.81 7.32 21.80
N LEU A 114 8.06 8.15 20.79
CA LEU A 114 8.39 9.56 20.98
C LEU A 114 7.24 10.35 21.61
N LEU A 115 5.97 10.04 21.27
CA LEU A 115 4.81 10.62 21.94
C LEU A 115 4.82 10.27 23.44
N THR A 116 5.04 8.99 23.76
CA THR A 116 5.12 8.51 25.14
C THR A 116 6.26 9.18 25.91
N VAL A 117 7.44 9.30 25.30
CA VAL A 117 8.60 9.99 25.89
C VAL A 117 8.32 11.49 26.07
N SER A 118 7.66 12.13 25.10
CA SER A 118 7.32 13.57 25.19
C SER A 118 6.45 13.90 26.40
N VAL A 119 5.54 12.99 26.75
CA VAL A 119 4.62 13.16 27.87
C VAL A 119 5.26 12.80 29.20
N SER A 120 6.08 11.74 29.23
CA SER A 120 6.65 11.19 30.47
C SER A 120 7.95 11.85 30.93
N ALA A 121 8.87 12.15 30.01
CA ALA A 121 10.24 12.53 30.35
C ALA A 121 10.61 13.98 29.97
N ILE A 122 9.86 14.61 29.06
CA ILE A 122 10.19 15.95 28.58
C ILE A 122 9.51 17.04 29.46
N PRO A 123 10.29 18.04 29.93
CA PRO A 123 9.76 19.20 30.67
C PRO A 123 8.73 19.99 29.85
N LEU A 124 7.78 20.62 30.53
CA LEU A 124 6.63 21.29 29.90
C LEU A 124 7.04 22.34 28.83
N GLU A 125 8.14 23.06 29.06
CA GLU A 125 8.69 24.07 28.15
C GLU A 125 8.98 23.53 26.74
N HIS A 126 9.53 22.31 26.67
CA HIS A 126 9.92 21.66 25.41
C HIS A 126 8.91 20.61 24.94
N ARG A 127 7.99 20.21 25.82
CA ARG A 127 6.98 19.17 25.60
C ARG A 127 6.13 19.44 24.36
N ARG A 128 5.70 20.68 24.16
CA ARG A 128 4.85 21.05 23.01
C ARG A 128 5.55 20.75 21.68
N ALA A 129 6.80 21.20 21.52
CA ALA A 129 7.56 20.97 20.29
C ALA A 129 7.84 19.47 20.09
N ALA A 130 8.31 18.78 21.14
CA ALA A 130 8.57 17.35 21.09
C ALA A 130 7.32 16.53 20.73
N PHE A 131 6.18 16.87 21.31
CA PHE A 131 4.90 16.21 21.03
C PHE A 131 4.47 16.37 19.58
N PHE A 132 4.53 17.60 19.01
CA PHE A 132 4.19 17.80 17.60
C PHE A 132 5.16 17.11 16.65
N ILE A 133 6.47 17.13 16.95
CA ILE A 133 7.46 16.39 16.16
C ILE A 133 7.10 14.89 16.15
N ALA A 134 6.84 14.31 17.32
CA ALA A 134 6.44 12.92 17.45
C ALA A 134 5.11 12.61 16.72
N LEU A 135 4.13 13.51 16.83
CA LEU A 135 2.82 13.40 16.19
C LEU A 135 2.92 13.40 14.66
N TYR A 136 3.81 14.20 14.07
CA TYR A 136 4.02 14.21 12.62
C TYR A 136 4.89 13.04 12.14
N ILE A 137 5.86 12.57 12.93
CA ILE A 137 6.58 11.32 12.65
C ILE A 137 5.61 10.14 12.62
N LEU A 138 4.68 10.07 13.58
CA LEU A 138 3.59 9.10 13.59
C LEU A 138 2.80 9.13 12.27
N THR A 139 2.35 10.31 11.82
CA THR A 139 1.61 10.47 10.56
C THR A 139 2.40 10.01 9.34
N VAL A 140 3.71 10.25 9.30
CA VAL A 140 4.59 9.75 8.23
C VAL A 140 4.55 8.22 8.17
N GLY A 141 4.61 7.56 9.32
CA GLY A 141 4.49 6.11 9.42
C GLY A 141 3.13 5.61 8.95
N GLU A 142 2.04 6.28 9.36
CA GLU A 142 0.68 5.92 8.97
C GLU A 142 0.47 5.97 7.45
N GLY A 143 1.08 6.96 6.78
CA GLY A 143 0.98 7.17 5.35
C GLY A 143 1.36 5.95 4.51
N GLY A 144 2.46 5.26 4.83
CA GLY A 144 2.82 4.07 4.05
C GLY A 144 2.06 2.80 4.44
N HIS A 145 1.45 2.76 5.63
CA HIS A 145 0.68 1.61 6.09
C HIS A 145 -0.64 1.46 5.31
N LYS A 146 -1.49 2.49 5.35
CA LYS A 146 -2.85 2.50 4.77
C LYS A 146 -2.96 1.96 3.33
N PRO A 147 -2.21 2.47 2.33
CA PRO A 147 -2.36 2.03 0.94
C PRO A 147 -1.75 0.64 0.70
N CYS A 148 -0.72 0.27 1.48
CA CYS A 148 0.05 -0.93 1.23
C CYS A 148 -0.54 -2.15 1.92
N VAL A 149 -1.07 -2.03 3.13
CA VAL A 149 -1.57 -3.18 3.89
C VAL A 149 -2.80 -3.80 3.24
N GLN A 150 -3.75 -2.97 2.81
CA GLN A 150 -4.98 -3.45 2.15
C GLN A 150 -4.66 -4.20 0.85
N THR A 151 -3.82 -3.61 0.01
CA THR A 151 -3.41 -4.23 -1.26
C THR A 151 -2.58 -5.48 -1.02
N PHE A 152 -1.65 -5.45 -0.06
CA PHE A 152 -0.86 -6.62 0.32
C PHE A 152 -1.71 -7.77 0.89
N ALA A 153 -2.77 -7.45 1.65
CA ALA A 153 -3.69 -8.46 2.15
C ALA A 153 -4.52 -9.08 1.03
N ALA A 154 -5.00 -8.26 0.09
CA ALA A 154 -5.69 -8.71 -1.10
C ALA A 154 -4.82 -9.63 -1.97
N ASP A 155 -3.52 -9.35 -2.06
CA ASP A 155 -2.55 -10.17 -2.80
C ASP A 155 -2.31 -11.56 -2.20
N GLN A 156 -2.78 -11.82 -0.97
CA GLN A 156 -2.63 -13.14 -0.36
C GLN A 156 -3.57 -14.18 -0.96
N PHE A 157 -4.59 -13.77 -1.71
CA PHE A 157 -5.58 -14.64 -2.32
C PHE A 157 -5.51 -14.52 -3.84
N ASP A 158 -5.45 -15.65 -4.52
CA ASP A 158 -5.49 -15.76 -5.97
C ASP A 158 -6.91 -15.51 -6.51
N GLU A 159 -7.02 -14.71 -7.57
CA GLU A 159 -8.33 -14.41 -8.17
C GLU A 159 -8.72 -15.40 -9.26
N GLU A 160 -7.77 -16.18 -9.79
CA GLU A 160 -8.02 -17.19 -10.82
C GLU A 160 -8.73 -18.43 -10.24
N LEU A 161 -8.59 -18.65 -8.92
CA LEU A 161 -9.19 -19.76 -8.19
C LEU A 161 -10.50 -19.32 -7.53
N ALA A 162 -11.62 -19.93 -7.94
CA ALA A 162 -12.96 -19.60 -7.40
C ALA A 162 -13.04 -19.74 -5.86
N GLU A 163 -12.34 -20.72 -5.28
CA GLU A 163 -12.27 -20.92 -3.83
C GLU A 163 -11.53 -19.79 -3.12
N GLU A 164 -10.38 -19.36 -3.64
CA GLU A 164 -9.59 -18.27 -3.06
C GLU A 164 -10.28 -16.90 -3.24
N LYS A 165 -11.01 -16.71 -4.33
CA LYS A 165 -11.87 -15.54 -4.54
C LYS A 165 -12.97 -15.42 -3.47
N LYS A 166 -13.63 -16.54 -3.13
CA LYS A 166 -14.63 -16.58 -2.04
C LYS A 166 -13.97 -16.31 -0.68
N ALA A 167 -12.79 -16.89 -0.44
CA ALA A 167 -12.00 -16.65 0.76
C ALA A 167 -11.61 -15.17 0.91
N LYS A 168 -11.21 -14.51 -0.17
CA LYS A 168 -10.89 -13.07 -0.21
C LYS A 168 -12.08 -12.20 0.20
N SER A 169 -13.28 -12.52 -0.26
CA SER A 169 -14.50 -11.80 0.16
C SER A 169 -14.77 -11.97 1.66
N SER A 170 -14.66 -13.19 2.18
CA SER A 170 -14.81 -13.44 3.62
C SER A 170 -13.71 -12.76 4.45
N PHE A 171 -12.49 -12.68 3.91
CA PHE A 171 -11.39 -11.92 4.52
C PHE A 171 -11.76 -10.45 4.72
N PHE A 172 -12.30 -9.78 3.71
CA PHE A 172 -12.68 -8.37 3.84
C PHE A 172 -13.78 -8.14 4.89
N ASN A 173 -14.70 -9.08 5.06
CA ASN A 173 -15.71 -9.01 6.13
C ASN A 173 -15.06 -9.08 7.52
N TRP A 174 -14.17 -10.04 7.75
CA TRP A 174 -13.44 -10.17 9.03
C TRP A 174 -12.49 -9.01 9.28
N TRP A 175 -11.83 -8.53 8.23
CA TRP A 175 -10.96 -7.36 8.29
C TRP A 175 -11.75 -6.11 8.70
N TYR A 176 -12.91 -5.86 8.09
CA TYR A 176 -13.77 -4.73 8.45
C TYR A 176 -14.28 -4.84 9.89
N LEU A 177 -14.73 -6.02 10.31
CA LEU A 177 -15.11 -6.29 11.70
C LEU A 177 -13.96 -5.98 12.66
N GLY A 178 -12.74 -6.42 12.30
CA GLY A 178 -11.52 -6.12 13.03
C GLY A 178 -11.30 -4.61 13.19
N ILE A 179 -11.33 -3.85 12.10
CA ILE A 179 -11.14 -2.39 12.13
C ILE A 179 -12.14 -1.72 13.07
N VAL A 180 -13.43 -2.06 12.96
CA VAL A 180 -14.47 -1.46 13.79
C VAL A 180 -14.25 -1.83 15.26
N SER A 181 -13.97 -3.10 15.55
CA SER A 181 -13.70 -3.55 16.92
C SER A 181 -12.47 -2.87 17.54
N GLY A 182 -11.39 -2.68 16.77
CA GLY A 182 -10.18 -1.98 17.21
C GLY A 182 -10.45 -0.49 17.47
N ALA A 183 -11.20 0.17 16.59
CA ALA A 183 -11.60 1.56 16.78
C ALA A 183 -12.49 1.75 18.02
N THR A 184 -13.49 0.90 18.21
CA THR A 184 -14.36 0.93 19.39
C THR A 184 -13.57 0.69 20.67
N MET A 185 -12.67 -0.30 20.69
CA MET A 185 -11.82 -0.58 21.85
C MET A 185 -10.91 0.60 22.19
N ALA A 186 -10.38 1.30 21.18
CA ALA A 186 -9.55 2.48 21.39
C ALA A 186 -10.34 3.60 22.09
N ILE A 187 -11.56 3.89 21.62
CA ILE A 187 -12.41 4.92 22.21
C ILE A 187 -12.83 4.56 23.64
N LEU A 188 -13.14 3.29 23.91
CA LEU A 188 -13.59 2.87 25.24
C LEU A 188 -12.46 2.75 26.26
N VAL A 189 -11.35 2.11 25.88
CA VAL A 189 -10.28 1.77 26.82
C VAL A 189 -9.17 2.80 26.82
N VAL A 190 -8.68 3.23 25.65
CA VAL A 190 -7.50 4.11 25.58
C VAL A 190 -7.85 5.50 26.09
N ILE A 191 -8.99 6.06 25.69
CA ILE A 191 -9.42 7.39 26.17
C ILE A 191 -9.61 7.36 27.69
N TYR A 192 -10.25 6.32 28.22
CA TYR A 192 -10.39 6.14 29.67
C TYR A 192 -9.02 6.09 30.38
N VAL A 193 -8.07 5.33 29.85
CA VAL A 193 -6.72 5.24 30.41
C VAL A 193 -6.00 6.60 30.35
N GLN A 194 -6.11 7.31 29.23
CA GLN A 194 -5.48 8.62 29.06
C GLN A 194 -6.04 9.67 30.04
N ASP A 195 -7.35 9.69 30.26
CA ASP A 195 -8.01 10.69 31.11
C ASP A 195 -7.85 10.41 32.61
N TYR A 196 -7.90 9.13 33.03
CA TYR A 196 -7.97 8.76 34.45
C TYR A 196 -6.70 8.12 35.02
N VAL A 197 -5.88 7.46 34.19
CA VAL A 197 -4.66 6.78 34.66
C VAL A 197 -3.43 7.62 34.36
N GLY A 198 -3.33 8.11 33.13
CA GLY A 198 -2.21 8.93 32.69
C GLY A 198 -1.95 8.84 31.19
N TRP A 199 -1.49 9.96 30.63
CA TRP A 199 -1.17 10.10 29.22
C TRP A 199 0.04 9.25 28.79
N ASP A 200 1.01 9.07 29.69
CA ASP A 200 2.18 8.22 29.50
C ASP A 200 1.78 6.75 29.37
N VAL A 201 0.91 6.25 30.26
CA VAL A 201 0.38 4.87 30.19
C VAL A 201 -0.49 4.71 28.94
N GLY A 202 -1.33 5.70 28.62
CA GLY A 202 -2.19 5.70 27.45
C GLY A 202 -1.40 5.57 26.14
N PHE A 203 -0.42 6.45 25.91
CA PHE A 203 0.41 6.37 24.69
C PHE A 203 1.36 5.15 24.69
N GLY A 204 1.88 4.76 25.86
CA GLY A 204 2.70 3.56 26.01
C GLY A 204 1.95 2.28 25.65
N MET A 205 0.66 2.18 26.02
CA MET A 205 -0.22 1.08 25.63
C MET A 205 -0.35 0.97 24.11
N LEU A 206 -0.54 2.11 23.42
CA LEU A 206 -0.62 2.13 21.95
C LEU A 206 0.70 1.68 21.31
N ALA A 207 1.83 2.16 21.82
CA ALA A 207 3.15 1.75 21.36
C ALA A 207 3.37 0.24 21.54
N GLY A 208 2.98 -0.31 22.70
CA GLY A 208 3.04 -1.74 22.98
C GLY A 208 2.19 -2.57 22.03
N ALA A 209 0.95 -2.16 21.80
CA ALA A 209 0.04 -2.87 20.88
C ALA A 209 0.60 -2.94 19.46
N VAL A 210 1.15 -1.83 18.94
CA VAL A 210 1.78 -1.78 17.62
C VAL A 210 3.07 -2.59 17.57
N ALA A 211 3.90 -2.55 18.62
CA ALA A 211 5.13 -3.33 18.68
C ALA A 211 4.85 -4.83 18.64
N VAL A 212 3.85 -5.30 19.39
CA VAL A 212 3.38 -6.69 19.35
C VAL A 212 2.87 -7.04 17.96
N ALA A 213 2.05 -6.18 17.36
CA ALA A 213 1.51 -6.41 16.02
C ALA A 213 2.60 -6.46 14.94
N LEU A 214 3.60 -5.59 15.00
CA LEU A 214 4.76 -5.63 14.12
C LEU A 214 5.55 -6.94 14.31
N GLY A 215 5.73 -7.40 15.56
CA GLY A 215 6.35 -8.70 15.85
C GLY A 215 5.58 -9.85 15.19
N VAL A 216 4.26 -9.89 15.37
CA VAL A 216 3.36 -10.89 14.75
C VAL A 216 3.44 -10.83 13.22
N PHE A 217 3.46 -9.64 12.64
CA PHE A 217 3.61 -9.44 11.20
C PHE A 217 4.91 -10.02 10.65
N LEU A 218 6.02 -9.78 11.35
CA LEU A 218 7.34 -10.24 10.95
C LEU A 218 7.50 -11.75 11.11
N ILE A 219 6.85 -12.36 12.11
CA ILE A 219 6.77 -13.83 12.24
C ILE A 219 6.08 -14.45 11.02
N GLY A 220 4.99 -13.84 10.53
CA GLY A 220 4.29 -14.25 9.30
C GLY A 220 5.08 -14.03 8.00
N SER A 221 6.25 -13.40 8.05
CA SER A 221 7.00 -12.98 6.84
C SER A 221 7.33 -14.11 5.85
N ARG A 222 7.47 -15.35 6.34
CA ARG A 222 7.77 -16.53 5.50
C ARG A 222 6.54 -17.12 4.80
N THR A 223 5.33 -16.85 5.30
CA THR A 223 4.08 -17.37 4.71
C THR A 223 3.51 -16.47 3.61
N TYR A 224 3.87 -15.17 3.62
CA TYR A 224 3.31 -14.20 2.70
C TYR A 224 3.64 -14.44 1.22
N ARG A 225 2.63 -14.25 0.38
CA ARG A 225 2.79 -14.06 -1.08
C ARG A 225 3.26 -12.62 -1.31
N ARG A 226 4.44 -12.44 -1.88
CA ARG A 226 5.04 -11.12 -2.14
C ARG A 226 5.03 -10.86 -3.63
N GLN A 227 4.40 -9.78 -4.06
CA GLN A 227 4.49 -9.28 -5.43
C GLN A 227 5.70 -8.35 -5.58
N SER A 228 6.35 -8.40 -6.74
CA SER A 228 7.37 -7.43 -7.12
C SER A 228 6.75 -6.05 -7.37
N PRO A 229 7.48 -4.94 -7.20
CA PRO A 229 6.98 -3.61 -7.52
C PRO A 229 6.59 -3.52 -9.00
N ILE A 230 5.36 -3.08 -9.30
CA ILE A 230 4.82 -2.98 -10.67
C ILE A 230 5.18 -1.62 -11.32
N GLY A 231 5.76 -0.70 -10.54
CA GLY A 231 5.99 0.70 -10.93
C GLY A 231 4.77 1.57 -10.63
N SER A 232 4.99 2.83 -10.24
CA SER A 232 3.89 3.71 -9.81
C SER A 232 3.14 4.36 -10.99
N PRO A 233 1.80 4.31 -11.04
CA PRO A 233 0.99 5.08 -11.99
C PRO A 233 1.24 6.60 -11.92
N PHE A 234 1.60 7.12 -10.72
CA PHE A 234 1.92 8.52 -10.53
C PHE A 234 3.14 8.98 -11.34
N THR A 235 4.13 8.11 -11.59
CA THR A 235 5.27 8.46 -12.44
C THR A 235 4.82 8.62 -13.89
N ARG A 236 3.87 7.82 -14.37
CA ARG A 236 3.29 7.97 -15.72
C ARG A 236 2.51 9.29 -15.84
N VAL A 237 1.70 9.62 -14.84
CA VAL A 237 0.95 10.90 -14.81
C VAL A 237 1.91 12.09 -14.76
N ALA A 238 2.93 12.05 -13.89
CA ALA A 238 3.96 13.09 -13.84
C ALA A 238 4.74 13.21 -15.15
N GLN A 239 5.06 12.10 -15.82
CA GLN A 239 5.68 12.10 -17.14
C GLN A 239 4.79 12.77 -18.19
N VAL A 240 3.46 12.57 -18.13
CA VAL A 240 2.52 13.26 -19.03
C VAL A 240 2.51 14.76 -18.76
N PHE A 241 2.46 15.21 -17.50
CA PHE A 241 2.54 16.64 -17.19
C PHE A 241 3.88 17.26 -17.58
N VAL A 242 5.00 16.57 -17.33
CA VAL A 242 6.34 17.03 -17.75
C VAL A 242 6.44 17.07 -19.28
N ALA A 243 5.93 16.05 -19.98
CA ALA A 243 5.90 16.02 -21.44
C ALA A 243 5.00 17.11 -22.01
N ALA A 244 3.84 17.37 -21.40
CA ALA A 244 2.93 18.43 -21.78
C ALA A 244 3.54 19.82 -21.54
N ALA A 245 4.18 20.06 -20.39
CA ALA A 245 4.86 21.31 -20.08
C ALA A 245 6.06 21.56 -21.03
N ARG A 246 6.84 20.52 -21.34
CA ARG A 246 7.94 20.61 -22.33
C ARG A 246 7.41 20.87 -23.74
N LYS A 247 6.27 20.27 -24.11
CA LYS A 247 5.61 20.52 -25.40
C LYS A 247 4.84 21.83 -25.46
N TRP A 248 4.47 22.41 -24.32
CA TRP A 248 3.76 23.69 -24.25
C TRP A 248 4.63 24.86 -24.70
N TRP A 249 5.95 24.73 -24.54
CA TRP A 249 6.94 25.70 -25.00
C TRP A 249 7.34 25.51 -26.47
N ILE A 250 6.91 24.41 -27.09
CA ILE A 250 7.07 24.20 -28.52
C ILE A 250 5.80 24.74 -29.17
N SER A 251 5.85 25.97 -29.66
CA SER A 251 4.85 26.46 -30.61
C SER A 251 4.95 25.58 -31.87
N VAL A 252 4.16 24.52 -31.94
CA VAL A 252 3.93 23.81 -33.19
C VAL A 252 3.12 24.78 -34.05
N THR A 253 3.86 25.55 -34.83
CA THR A 253 3.34 26.39 -35.90
C THR A 253 2.55 25.49 -36.84
N ARG A 254 1.23 25.61 -36.74
CA ARG A 254 0.29 25.72 -37.86
C ARG A 254 0.86 25.32 -39.23
N ASP A 255 0.93 24.01 -39.51
CA ASP A 255 0.88 23.49 -40.87
C ASP A 255 -0.15 22.36 -40.89
N GLY A 256 -1.27 22.63 -41.56
CA GLY A 256 -2.45 21.79 -41.59
C GLY A 256 -2.24 20.49 -42.34
N LEU A 257 -1.67 19.48 -41.67
CA LEU A 257 -1.98 18.10 -41.99
C LEU A 257 -2.84 17.52 -40.88
N ALA A 258 -4.13 17.34 -41.21
CA ALA A 258 -5.06 16.54 -40.45
C ALA A 258 -4.42 15.16 -40.18
N VAL A 259 -4.08 14.91 -38.93
CA VAL A 259 -3.67 13.59 -38.46
C VAL A 259 -4.97 12.85 -38.16
N CYS A 260 -5.52 12.17 -39.17
CA CYS A 260 -6.54 11.15 -38.94
C CYS A 260 -5.86 9.98 -38.23
N TYR A 261 -6.43 9.52 -37.12
CA TYR A 261 -6.19 8.18 -36.63
C TYR A 261 -6.92 7.25 -37.59
N ASP A 262 -6.19 6.45 -38.36
CA ASP A 262 -6.79 5.32 -39.06
C ASP A 262 -7.13 4.27 -37.99
N ASP A 263 -8.40 4.20 -37.61
CA ASP A 263 -8.98 2.97 -37.09
C ASP A 263 -9.04 1.99 -38.28
N ASP A 264 -8.36 0.85 -38.12
CA ASP A 264 -8.39 -0.25 -39.08
C ASP A 264 -9.81 -0.80 -39.21
N GLU A 265 -10.61 -0.26 -40.13
CA GLU A 265 -11.76 -0.99 -40.70
C GLU A 265 -11.78 -0.94 -42.23
N ALA A 266 -12.07 -2.11 -42.78
CA ALA A 266 -11.92 -2.48 -44.17
C ALA A 266 -12.85 -1.71 -45.11
N GLY A 267 -12.32 -1.27 -46.26
CA GLY A 267 -13.11 -1.09 -47.48
C GLY A 267 -12.83 0.17 -48.29
N GLY A 268 -12.16 -0.02 -49.44
CA GLY A 268 -12.49 0.73 -50.66
C GLY A 268 -11.64 1.95 -51.03
N THR A 269 -11.06 1.83 -52.24
CA THR A 269 -10.67 2.91 -53.17
C THR A 269 -9.27 3.50 -53.03
N LYS A 270 -8.40 3.08 -53.97
CA LYS A 270 -7.09 3.66 -54.23
C LYS A 270 -7.23 5.09 -54.75
N ALA A 271 -6.82 6.09 -53.96
CA ALA A 271 -6.49 7.41 -54.45
C ALA A 271 -4.97 7.61 -54.40
N ASN A 272 -4.40 7.87 -55.57
CA ASN A 272 -2.97 8.00 -55.81
C ASN A 272 -2.53 9.44 -55.47
N ILE A 273 -1.87 9.65 -54.32
CA ILE A 273 -1.18 10.91 -54.03
C ILE A 273 0.25 10.59 -53.61
N GLN A 274 1.18 10.91 -54.53
CA GLN A 274 2.62 10.83 -54.38
C GLN A 274 3.11 11.85 -53.35
N GLY A 275 3.15 11.47 -52.07
CA GLY A 275 3.73 12.25 -50.98
C GLY A 275 4.73 11.41 -50.20
N ARG A 276 5.96 11.89 -50.06
CA ARG A 276 7.11 11.21 -49.43
C ARG A 276 6.76 10.76 -48.00
N ARG A 277 6.42 9.47 -47.82
CA ARG A 277 6.26 8.85 -46.50
C ARG A 277 7.61 8.85 -45.79
N THR A 278 7.73 9.68 -44.76
CA THR A 278 8.83 9.56 -43.80
C THR A 278 8.27 8.86 -42.57
N THR A 279 8.45 7.55 -42.52
CA THR A 279 8.08 6.73 -41.35
C THR A 279 9.07 7.04 -40.24
N LEU A 280 8.65 7.78 -39.21
CA LEU A 280 9.46 7.91 -38.00
C LEU A 280 9.46 6.58 -37.27
N ALA A 281 10.67 6.06 -37.01
CA ALA A 281 10.88 4.77 -36.39
C ALA A 281 10.19 4.71 -35.01
N ARG A 282 9.47 3.59 -34.79
CA ARG A 282 8.91 3.19 -33.51
C ARG A 282 10.02 3.27 -32.46
N THR A 283 9.81 4.05 -31.39
CA THR A 283 10.70 4.05 -30.24
C THR A 283 10.62 2.65 -29.63
N ASN A 284 11.68 1.86 -29.80
CA ASN A 284 11.79 0.54 -29.19
C ASN A 284 11.61 0.70 -27.68
N PRO A 285 10.69 -0.03 -27.03
CA PRO A 285 10.76 -0.18 -25.58
C PRO A 285 12.05 -0.93 -25.22
N ILE A 286 12.80 -0.33 -24.29
CA ILE A 286 14.07 -0.87 -23.77
C ILE A 286 13.79 -2.26 -23.17
N PRO A 287 14.61 -3.29 -23.47
CA PRO A 287 14.41 -4.63 -22.91
C PRO A 287 14.72 -4.61 -21.41
N VAL A 288 13.71 -4.88 -20.60
CA VAL A 288 13.88 -5.16 -19.17
C VAL A 288 14.42 -6.58 -19.06
N ARG A 289 15.67 -6.74 -18.64
CA ARG A 289 16.24 -8.05 -18.29
C ARG A 289 15.63 -8.50 -16.96
N TYR A 290 15.12 -9.73 -16.95
CA TYR A 290 14.61 -10.45 -15.79
C TYR A 290 15.68 -10.66 -14.71
#